data_AF-A0A5N5TCA9-F1
#
_entry.id   AF-A0A5N5TCA9-F1
#
_cell.length_a   1.000
_cell.length_b   1.000
_cell.length_c   1.000
_cell.angle_alpha   90.00
_cell.angle_beta   90.00
_cell.angle_gamma   90.00
#
_symmetry.space_group_name_H-M   'P 1'
#
loop_
_entity.id
_entity.type
_entity.pdbx_description
1 polymer ?
#
loop_
_entity_poly.entity_id
_entity_poly.type
_entity_poly.pdbx_seq_one_letter_code
_entity_poly.pdbx_strand_id
1 'polypeptide(L)'
;MKSLTSEWGRYGLRFNCIAPGPIETEGAFSRLDPTGNFKDAMYNRIPAGRLGEVEELANLASYLVSDYSSWIAGEVIAFDGGQYTYMAGSFSSLDKVTNDEWDSLEKLIRTSNKKSKL
;
A
#
# COMPACT_ATOMS: atom_id res chain seq x y z
N MET A 1 -4.71 0.84 20.51
CA MET A 1 -5.90 1.00 19.66
C MET A 1 -6.92 -0.11 19.92
N LYS A 2 -6.72 -1.35 19.45
CA LYS A 2 -7.72 -2.44 19.52
C LYS A 2 -8.32 -2.69 20.92
N SER A 3 -7.48 -2.76 21.97
CA SER A 3 -7.98 -2.96 23.35
C SER A 3 -8.85 -1.79 23.83
N LEU A 4 -8.44 -0.55 23.55
CA LEU A 4 -9.21 0.64 23.93
C LEU A 4 -10.53 0.73 23.17
N THR A 5 -10.57 0.27 21.90
CA THR A 5 -11.82 0.16 21.14
C THR A 5 -12.85 -0.70 21.87
N SER A 6 -12.45 -1.89 22.36
CA SER A 6 -13.37 -2.77 23.10
C SER A 6 -13.72 -2.25 24.49
N GLU A 7 -12.77 -1.65 25.20
CA GLU A 7 -12.97 -1.26 26.60
C GLU A 7 -13.75 0.06 26.74
N TRP A 8 -13.51 1.03 25.85
CA TRP A 8 -13.99 2.40 26.01
C TRP A 8 -15.13 2.77 25.07
N GLY A 9 -15.59 1.85 24.22
CA GLY A 9 -16.81 2.05 23.42
C GLY A 9 -18.03 2.41 24.28
N ARG A 10 -18.11 1.88 25.52
CA ARG A 10 -19.16 2.23 26.49
C ARG A 10 -19.19 3.71 26.89
N TYR A 11 -18.10 4.44 26.69
CA TYR A 11 -17.99 5.87 26.95
C TYR A 11 -18.25 6.72 25.69
N GLY A 12 -18.67 6.10 24.58
CA GLY A 12 -18.86 6.78 23.30
C GLY A 12 -17.55 7.11 22.57
N LEU A 13 -16.43 6.50 22.96
CA LEU A 13 -15.13 6.72 22.31
C LEU A 13 -14.88 5.70 21.20
N ARG A 14 -14.27 6.16 20.10
CA ARG A 14 -13.85 5.33 18.96
C ARG A 14 -12.36 5.55 18.68
N PHE A 15 -11.69 4.50 18.24
CA PHE A 15 -10.27 4.53 17.92
C PHE A 15 -10.04 3.90 16.56
N ASN A 16 -9.34 4.60 15.66
CA ASN A 16 -8.90 4.11 14.36
C ASN A 16 -7.45 4.56 14.12
N CYS A 17 -6.74 3.88 13.24
CA CYS A 17 -5.39 4.24 12.82
C CYS A 17 -5.31 4.38 11.30
N ILE A 18 -4.47 5.31 10.86
CA ILE A 18 -4.04 5.39 9.46
C ILE A 18 -2.58 4.91 9.42
N ALA A 19 -2.27 4.01 8.50
CA ALA A 19 -0.92 3.53 8.21
C ALA A 19 -0.48 4.12 6.87
N PRO A 20 0.11 5.33 6.88
CA PRO A 20 0.50 6.00 5.65
C PRO A 20 1.76 5.37 5.05
N GLY A 21 1.79 5.32 3.71
CA GLY A 21 3.02 5.14 2.95
C GLY A 21 3.79 6.46 2.81
N PRO A 22 4.69 6.56 1.82
CA PRO A 22 5.42 7.79 1.52
C PRO A 22 4.48 8.94 1.12
N ILE A 23 4.49 10.02 1.91
CA ILE A 23 3.75 11.26 1.66
C ILE A 23 4.73 12.37 1.29
N GLU A 24 4.42 13.12 0.24
CA GLU A 24 5.24 14.26 -0.18
C GLU A 24 5.16 15.40 0.84
N THR A 25 6.32 15.78 1.38
CA THR A 25 6.47 16.94 2.27
C THR A 25 7.77 17.68 1.95
N GLU A 26 7.76 19.00 2.14
CA GLU A 26 8.91 19.88 1.83
C GLU A 26 10.19 19.46 2.59
N GLY A 27 10.05 19.00 3.84
CA GLY A 27 11.17 18.66 4.72
C GLY A 27 11.72 17.24 4.57
N ALA A 28 10.91 16.26 4.12
CA ALA A 28 11.35 14.86 4.07
C ALA A 28 12.28 14.61 2.88
N PHE A 29 11.89 15.05 1.68
CA PHE A 29 12.62 14.71 0.46
C PHE A 29 13.88 15.56 0.24
N SER A 30 13.84 16.83 0.63
CA SER A 30 15.01 17.73 0.51
C SER A 30 16.22 17.29 1.34
N ARG A 31 15.99 16.55 2.44
CA ARG A 31 17.04 16.08 3.35
C ARG A 31 17.43 14.62 3.13
N LEU A 32 16.49 13.78 2.71
CA LEU A 32 16.70 12.34 2.51
C LEU A 32 17.14 11.98 1.09
N ASP A 33 16.87 12.84 0.11
CA ASP A 33 17.18 12.59 -1.30
C ASP A 33 17.89 13.78 -1.96
N PRO A 34 19.12 14.11 -1.53
CA PRO A 34 19.87 15.24 -2.11
C PRO A 34 20.26 15.02 -3.58
N THR A 35 20.14 13.79 -4.09
CA THR A 35 20.49 13.43 -5.47
C THR A 35 19.28 13.20 -6.38
N GLY A 36 18.05 13.16 -5.83
CA GLY A 36 16.80 12.91 -6.56
C GLY A 36 16.55 11.45 -6.95
N ASN A 37 17.51 10.54 -6.71
CA ASN A 37 17.42 9.14 -7.13
C ASN A 37 16.54 8.30 -6.20
N PHE A 38 16.31 8.74 -4.96
CA PHE A 38 15.53 7.98 -3.99
C PHE A 38 14.03 8.04 -4.30
N LYS A 39 13.54 9.18 -4.82
CA LYS A 39 12.15 9.35 -5.28
C LYS A 39 11.79 8.32 -6.35
N ASP A 40 12.61 8.17 -7.38
CA ASP A 40 12.36 7.24 -8.48
C ASP A 40 12.31 5.78 -8.03
N ALA A 41 13.17 5.40 -7.09
CA ALA A 41 13.15 4.07 -6.50
C ALA A 41 11.89 3.81 -5.66
N MET A 42 11.32 4.84 -5.02
CA MET A 42 10.05 4.72 -4.27
C MET A 42 8.85 4.60 -5.21
N TYR A 43 8.78 5.40 -6.30
CA TYR A 43 7.67 5.33 -7.26
C TYR A 43 7.49 3.93 -7.84
N ASN A 44 8.59 3.25 -8.17
CA ASN A 44 8.56 1.90 -8.74
C ASN A 44 8.04 0.81 -7.79
N ARG A 45 7.81 1.12 -6.50
CA ARG A 45 7.28 0.17 -5.50
C ARG A 45 5.87 0.52 -5.06
N ILE A 46 5.29 1.59 -5.60
CA ILE A 46 3.95 2.06 -5.26
C ILE A 46 3.07 1.81 -6.49
N PRO A 47 2.10 0.88 -6.44
CA PRO A 47 1.18 0.63 -7.55
C PRO A 47 0.44 1.87 -8.07
N ALA A 48 0.12 2.84 -7.19
CA ALA A 48 -0.46 4.12 -7.60
C ALA A 48 0.49 5.00 -8.45
N GLY A 49 1.77 4.66 -8.57
CA GLY A 49 2.75 5.35 -9.41
C GLY A 49 3.17 6.73 -8.91
N ARG A 50 2.80 7.10 -7.67
CA ARG A 50 3.09 8.42 -7.07
C ARG A 50 3.17 8.34 -5.55
N LEU A 51 3.69 9.40 -4.92
CA LEU A 51 3.56 9.62 -3.48
C LEU A 51 2.13 10.08 -3.16
N GLY A 52 1.71 9.88 -1.91
CA GLY A 52 0.49 10.51 -1.42
C GLY A 52 0.72 11.99 -1.12
N GLU A 53 -0.35 12.78 -1.18
CA GLU A 53 -0.34 14.19 -0.79
C GLU A 53 -0.87 14.37 0.64
N VAL A 54 -0.47 15.47 1.29
CA VAL A 54 -0.90 15.79 2.67
C VAL A 54 -2.41 15.98 2.73
N GLU A 55 -2.99 16.58 1.70
CA GLU A 55 -4.42 16.86 1.56
C GLU A 55 -5.23 15.56 1.45
N GLU A 56 -4.70 14.54 0.78
CA GLU A 56 -5.37 13.24 0.69
C GLU A 56 -5.39 12.52 2.05
N LEU A 57 -4.27 12.57 2.79
CA LEU A 57 -4.21 12.07 4.16
C LEU A 57 -5.15 12.84 5.08
N ALA A 58 -5.21 14.17 4.94
CA ALA A 58 -6.08 15.04 5.72
C ALA A 58 -7.57 14.75 5.44
N ASN A 59 -7.93 14.46 4.19
CA ASN A 59 -9.29 14.05 3.83
C ASN A 59 -9.68 12.73 4.51
N LEU A 60 -8.81 11.72 4.48
CA LEU A 60 -9.07 10.45 5.19
C LEU A 60 -9.19 10.66 6.69
N ALA A 61 -8.27 11.42 7.29
CA ALA A 61 -8.33 11.76 8.71
C ALA A 61 -9.63 12.49 9.08
N SER A 62 -10.04 13.46 8.27
CA SER A 62 -11.27 14.24 8.45
C SER A 62 -12.51 13.34 8.42
N TYR A 63 -12.57 12.38 7.47
CA TYR A 63 -13.63 11.39 7.44
C TYR A 63 -13.68 10.55 8.72
N LEU A 64 -12.53 10.04 9.18
CA LEU A 64 -12.46 9.14 10.35
C LEU A 64 -12.81 9.82 11.69
N VAL A 65 -12.62 11.14 11.79
CA VAL A 65 -13.04 11.91 12.98
C VAL A 65 -14.47 12.43 12.88
N SER A 66 -15.08 12.45 11.69
CA SER A 66 -16.45 12.91 11.48
C SER A 66 -17.52 11.89 11.91
N ASP A 67 -18.77 12.35 12.05
CA ASP A 67 -19.93 11.49 12.33
C ASP A 67 -20.28 10.54 11.17
N TYR A 68 -19.82 10.83 9.95
CA TYR A 68 -20.00 9.94 8.79
C TYR A 68 -19.26 8.60 8.95
N SER A 69 -18.31 8.51 9.87
CA SER A 69 -17.61 7.28 10.24
C SER A 69 -18.00 6.77 11.63
N SER A 70 -19.15 7.20 12.18
CA SER A 70 -19.60 6.86 13.54
C SER A 70 -19.66 5.36 13.86
N TRP A 71 -19.70 4.50 12.84
CA TRP A 71 -19.70 3.05 12.99
C TRP A 71 -18.36 2.36 12.68
N ILE A 72 -17.32 3.12 12.32
CA ILE A 72 -15.96 2.60 12.11
C ILE A 72 -15.18 2.73 13.41
N ALA A 73 -14.77 1.60 13.97
CA ALA A 73 -13.97 1.55 15.19
C ALA A 73 -13.06 0.31 15.22
N GLY A 74 -11.80 0.51 15.59
CA GLY A 74 -10.78 -0.53 15.74
C GLY A 74 -9.99 -0.84 14.48
N GLU A 75 -10.16 -0.04 13.43
CA GLU A 75 -9.56 -0.29 12.12
C GLU A 75 -8.18 0.33 11.96
N VAL A 76 -7.35 -0.34 11.15
CA VAL A 76 -6.09 0.19 10.65
C VAL A 76 -6.21 0.31 9.14
N ILE A 77 -6.22 1.53 8.63
CA ILE A 77 -6.42 1.81 7.21
C ILE A 77 -5.05 2.06 6.58
N ALA A 78 -4.64 1.16 5.68
CA ALA A 78 -3.48 1.39 4.84
C ALA A 78 -3.77 2.56 3.88
N PHE A 79 -2.88 3.55 3.89
CA PHE A 79 -2.95 4.74 3.06
C PHE A 79 -1.61 4.94 2.36
N ASP A 80 -1.28 4.01 1.47
CA ASP A 80 0.09 3.84 0.96
C ASP A 80 0.17 3.61 -0.56
N GLY A 81 -0.92 3.88 -1.29
CA GLY A 81 -0.98 3.65 -2.73
C GLY A 81 -0.78 2.20 -3.15
N GLY A 82 -0.98 1.24 -2.25
CA GLY A 82 -0.80 -0.20 -2.47
C GLY A 82 0.63 -0.71 -2.22
N GLN A 83 1.51 0.12 -1.67
CA GLN A 83 2.92 -0.21 -1.47
C GLN A 83 3.10 -1.47 -0.61
N TYR A 84 2.43 -1.56 0.53
CA TYR A 84 2.59 -2.70 1.45
C TYR A 84 2.22 -4.02 0.77
N THR A 85 1.07 -4.05 0.09
CA THR A 85 0.61 -5.25 -0.62
C THR A 85 1.52 -5.62 -1.79
N TYR A 86 2.06 -4.62 -2.51
CA TYR A 86 3.04 -4.86 -3.56
C TYR A 86 4.32 -5.49 -2.98
N MET A 87 4.89 -4.88 -1.95
CA MET A 87 6.14 -5.34 -1.34
C MET A 87 6.01 -6.69 -0.60
N ALA A 88 4.86 -6.98 -0.02
CA ALA A 88 4.62 -8.23 0.71
C ALA A 88 4.31 -9.41 -0.23
N GLY A 89 3.94 -9.15 -1.49
CA GLY A 89 3.59 -10.20 -2.44
C GLY A 89 4.82 -10.89 -3.02
N SER A 90 4.91 -12.21 -2.87
CA SER A 90 6.05 -13.02 -3.33
C SER A 90 6.31 -12.95 -4.84
N PHE A 91 5.28 -12.65 -5.63
CA PHE A 91 5.34 -12.61 -7.09
C PHE A 91 4.97 -11.23 -7.66
N SER A 92 4.93 -10.20 -6.83
CA SER A 92 4.52 -8.85 -7.28
C SER A 92 5.44 -8.28 -8.34
N SER A 93 6.72 -8.68 -8.36
CA SER A 93 7.70 -8.25 -9.37
C SER A 93 7.47 -8.83 -10.77
N LEU A 94 6.50 -9.73 -10.93
CA LEU A 94 6.10 -10.23 -12.25
C LEU A 94 5.31 -9.19 -13.04
N ASP A 95 4.94 -8.06 -12.42
CA ASP A 95 4.42 -6.86 -13.08
C ASP A 95 5.35 -6.30 -14.17
N LYS A 96 6.66 -6.57 -14.06
CA LYS A 96 7.68 -6.15 -15.03
C LYS A 96 7.83 -7.08 -16.22
N VAL A 97 7.22 -8.26 -16.19
CA VAL A 97 7.31 -9.25 -17.27
C VAL A 97 6.40 -8.80 -18.41
N THR A 98 6.97 -8.68 -19.60
CA THR A 98 6.26 -8.29 -20.81
C THR A 98 5.37 -9.41 -21.34
N ASN A 99 4.42 -9.09 -22.22
CA ASN A 99 3.52 -10.10 -22.79
C ASN A 99 4.28 -11.20 -23.57
N ASP A 100 5.33 -10.85 -24.31
CA ASP A 100 6.12 -11.81 -25.08
C ASP A 100 6.92 -12.76 -24.16
N GLU A 101 7.41 -12.25 -23.03
CA GLU A 101 8.06 -13.06 -22.00
C GLU A 101 7.06 -13.98 -21.30
N TRP A 102 5.85 -13.50 -21.03
CA TRP A 102 4.75 -14.32 -20.49
C TRP A 102 4.39 -15.48 -21.41
N ASP A 103 4.23 -15.22 -22.71
CA ASP A 103 3.95 -16.24 -23.72
C ASP A 103 5.04 -17.32 -23.74
N SER A 104 6.30 -16.91 -23.55
CA SER A 104 7.45 -17.81 -23.51
C SER A 104 7.47 -18.66 -22.23
N LEU A 105 7.23 -18.03 -21.07
CA LEU A 105 7.12 -18.71 -19.78
C LEU A 105 5.98 -19.73 -19.76
N GLU A 106 4.82 -19.37 -20.30
CA GLU A 106 3.65 -20.25 -20.37
C GLU A 106 3.95 -21.51 -21.20
N LYS A 107 4.56 -21.35 -22.38
CA LYS A 107 4.95 -22.48 -23.25
C LYS A 107 5.91 -23.44 -22.55
N LEU A 108 6.89 -22.90 -21.82
CA LEU A 108 7.87 -23.69 -21.06
C LEU A 108 7.19 -24.50 -19.95
N ILE A 109 6.34 -23.86 -19.14
CA ILE A 109 5.61 -24.52 -18.05
C ILE A 109 4.71 -25.64 -18.58
N ARG A 110 3.95 -25.38 -19.65
CA ARG A 110 3.07 -26.38 -20.28
C ARG A 110 3.85 -27.59 -20.82
N THR A 111 5.03 -27.35 -21.40
CA THR A 111 5.88 -28.43 -21.93
C THR A 111 6.46 -29.28 -20.80
N SER A 112 6.96 -28.65 -19.74
CA SER A 112 7.48 -29.34 -18.54
C SER A 112 6.41 -30.21 -17.87
N ASN A 113 5.19 -29.66 -17.69
CA ASN A 113 4.08 -30.39 -17.08
C ASN A 113 3.59 -31.59 -17.92
N LYS A 114 3.69 -31.51 -19.25
CA LYS A 114 3.41 -32.67 -20.11
C LYS A 114 4.45 -33.78 -19.93
N LYS A 115 5.73 -33.41 -19.78
CA LYS A 115 6.84 -34.37 -19.58
C LYS A 115 6.79 -35.05 -18.22
N SER A 116 6.30 -34.37 -17.18
CA SER A 116 6.14 -34.93 -15.83
C SER A 116 4.97 -35.92 -15.68
N LYS A 117 4.07 -36.01 -16.66
CA LYS A 117 2.91 -36.93 -16.66
C LYS A 117 3.17 -38.26 -17.38
N LEU A 118 4.37 -38.45 -17.92
CA LEU A 118 4.87 -39.67 -18.55
C LEU A 118 5.87 -40.35 -17.61
#